data_AF-A0A0L6WFJ9-F1
#
_entry.id   AF-A0A0L6WFJ9-F1
#
_cell.length_a   1.000
_cell.length_b   1.000
_cell.length_c   1.000
_cell.angle_alpha   90.00
_cell.angle_beta   90.00
_cell.angle_gamma   90.00
#
_symmetry.space_group_name_H-M   'P 1'
#
loop_
_entity.id
_entity.type
_entity.pdbx_description
1 polymer ?
#
loop_
_entity_poly.entity_id
_entity_poly.type
_entity_poly.pdbx_seq_one_letter_code
_entity_poly.pdbx_strand_id
1 'polypeptide(L)'
;MVRGFLARSSPVPSASAIPAPSNSAPTAPIGAFVPPVAGLGVTGTSSTASLSLHTRLPEVDSAVRGAIISHDFKAVDLHKLDPTQRDKGTAYTFNGSRNLFEVSHRLVKEFKIPLSVIIPLQTYFDILSFHVKDNMVAGHFFWYTALLVKLVAEYAWSAVYDYHSVIFNRRRADMAVGAYSQCGQRDNDCYPNMSYAHRKAMPAKASNGSFSRASMSKEPCRNLNEGKCTANPCSWGRPHACSAHSTTLRVLFIVLNLMI
;
A
#
# COMPACT_ATOMS: atom_id res chain seq x y z
N MET A 1 32.86 24.43 -28.60
CA MET A 1 33.76 23.32 -28.22
C MET A 1 32.96 22.03 -28.23
N VAL A 2 33.15 21.22 -29.27
CA VAL A 2 32.44 19.96 -29.51
C VAL A 2 33.29 18.85 -28.90
N ARG A 3 32.79 18.16 -27.87
CA ARG A 3 33.45 16.98 -27.29
C ARG A 3 32.67 15.73 -27.71
N GLY A 4 33.25 15.01 -28.68
CA GLY A 4 32.81 13.70 -29.09
C GLY A 4 33.08 12.65 -28.01
N PHE A 5 32.09 11.82 -27.76
CA PHE A 5 32.23 10.61 -26.95
C PHE A 5 32.40 9.42 -27.91
N LEU A 6 33.56 8.77 -27.79
CA LEU A 6 33.90 7.54 -28.50
C LEU A 6 33.09 6.38 -27.92
N ALA A 7 32.38 5.68 -28.80
CA ALA A 7 31.70 4.44 -28.51
C ALA A 7 32.73 3.34 -28.20
N ARG A 8 32.59 2.69 -27.04
CA ARG A 8 33.36 1.50 -26.68
C ARG A 8 32.48 0.27 -26.90
N SER A 9 32.70 -0.41 -28.00
CA SER A 9 32.09 -1.70 -28.34
C SER A 9 32.73 -2.79 -27.47
N SER A 10 31.91 -3.49 -26.68
CA SER A 10 32.31 -4.72 -25.99
C SER A 10 31.82 -5.94 -26.78
N PRO A 11 32.63 -7.02 -26.87
CA PRO A 11 32.31 -8.20 -27.65
C PRO A 11 31.26 -9.10 -26.98
N VAL A 12 30.34 -9.60 -27.81
CA VAL A 12 29.36 -10.64 -27.47
C VAL A 12 30.07 -12.00 -27.49
N PRO A 13 30.05 -12.80 -26.41
CA PRO A 13 30.46 -14.19 -26.49
C PRO A 13 29.32 -15.06 -27.05
N SER A 14 29.72 -15.86 -28.03
CA SER A 14 28.94 -16.80 -28.83
C SER A 14 28.19 -17.87 -28.06
N ALA A 15 27.14 -18.35 -28.73
CA ALA A 15 26.29 -19.48 -28.41
C ALA A 15 27.05 -20.77 -28.08
N SER A 16 26.51 -21.50 -27.10
CA SER A 16 26.60 -22.97 -27.05
C SER A 16 25.20 -23.54 -27.25
N ALA A 17 25.08 -24.37 -28.28
CA ALA A 17 23.89 -25.08 -28.66
C ALA A 17 23.92 -26.53 -28.11
N ILE A 18 22.76 -27.21 -28.25
CA ILE A 18 22.54 -28.67 -28.32
C ILE A 18 22.27 -29.38 -26.95
N PRO A 19 21.41 -30.44 -26.83
CA PRO A 19 20.28 -30.91 -27.65
C PRO A 19 18.95 -31.13 -26.86
N ALA A 20 17.82 -31.14 -27.58
CA ALA A 20 16.70 -32.07 -27.33
C ALA A 20 16.94 -33.31 -28.23
N PRO A 21 16.56 -34.57 -27.89
CA PRO A 21 15.14 -34.95 -27.74
C PRO A 21 14.87 -36.16 -26.81
N SER A 22 13.60 -36.42 -26.47
CA SER A 22 13.01 -37.77 -26.57
C SER A 22 11.50 -37.73 -26.38
N ASN A 23 10.81 -38.00 -27.49
CA ASN A 23 9.41 -38.42 -27.52
C ASN A 23 9.27 -39.78 -26.84
N SER A 24 8.27 -39.92 -25.97
CA SER A 24 7.63 -41.21 -25.71
C SER A 24 6.15 -41.00 -25.42
N ALA A 25 5.33 -41.37 -26.40
CA ALA A 25 3.95 -41.80 -26.28
C ALA A 25 3.84 -43.13 -27.07
N PRO A 26 2.76 -43.92 -26.98
CA PRO A 26 1.70 -44.01 -25.97
C PRO A 26 1.60 -45.45 -25.39
N THR A 27 0.88 -45.65 -24.29
CA THR A 27 0.36 -46.99 -23.96
C THR A 27 -1.01 -46.83 -23.31
N ALA A 28 -2.06 -47.06 -24.11
CA ALA A 28 -3.35 -47.51 -23.59
C ALA A 28 -3.30 -49.03 -23.43
N PRO A 29 -4.00 -49.59 -22.43
CA PRO A 29 -5.17 -50.37 -22.82
C PRO A 29 -6.40 -50.21 -21.91
N ILE A 30 -7.55 -50.21 -22.58
CA ILE A 30 -8.74 -51.04 -22.31
C ILE A 30 -9.43 -50.87 -20.94
N GLY A 31 -10.55 -50.14 -20.97
CA GLY A 31 -11.86 -50.74 -20.67
C GLY A 31 -12.44 -50.53 -19.27
N ALA A 32 -13.25 -49.48 -19.12
CA ALA A 32 -14.47 -49.53 -18.31
C ALA A 32 -15.57 -48.74 -19.02
N PHE A 33 -16.46 -49.47 -19.70
CA PHE A 33 -17.64 -48.92 -20.35
C PHE A 33 -18.63 -48.46 -19.26
N VAL A 34 -18.73 -47.15 -19.06
CA VAL A 34 -19.75 -46.56 -18.19
C VAL A 34 -20.95 -46.18 -19.07
N PRO A 35 -22.18 -46.61 -18.73
CA PRO A 35 -23.36 -46.36 -19.55
C PRO A 35 -23.70 -44.86 -19.61
N PRO A 36 -24.31 -44.38 -20.71
CA PRO A 36 -24.71 -42.99 -20.85
C PRO A 36 -25.92 -42.72 -19.95
N VAL A 37 -25.70 -42.02 -18.85
CA VAL A 37 -26.80 -41.40 -18.10
C VAL A 37 -27.26 -40.19 -18.92
N ALA A 38 -28.36 -40.37 -19.64
CA ALA A 38 -29.16 -39.29 -20.17
C ALA A 38 -29.81 -38.53 -19.00
N GLY A 39 -29.04 -37.65 -18.37
CA GLY A 39 -29.50 -36.73 -17.35
C GLY A 39 -29.81 -35.38 -17.98
N LEU A 40 -31.05 -34.93 -17.81
CA LEU A 40 -31.61 -33.68 -18.32
C LEU A 40 -30.65 -32.49 -18.19
N GLY A 41 -30.61 -31.68 -19.25
CA GLY A 41 -29.89 -30.42 -19.29
C GLY A 41 -30.34 -29.48 -18.18
N VAL A 42 -29.48 -29.32 -17.18
CA VAL A 42 -29.41 -28.11 -16.37
C VAL A 42 -28.24 -27.31 -16.94
N THR A 43 -28.50 -26.56 -18.00
CA THR A 43 -27.78 -25.32 -18.31
C THR A 43 -28.06 -24.33 -17.20
N GLY A 44 -27.43 -24.59 -16.06
CA GLY A 44 -27.43 -23.76 -14.89
C GLY A 44 -26.02 -23.80 -14.36
N THR A 45 -25.10 -23.13 -15.06
CA THR A 45 -23.89 -22.59 -14.43
C THR A 45 -24.33 -21.53 -13.43
N SER A 46 -25.02 -21.97 -12.38
CA SER A 46 -25.28 -21.18 -11.20
C SER A 46 -23.93 -20.94 -10.57
N SER A 47 -23.39 -19.78 -10.90
CA SER A 47 -22.29 -19.11 -10.24
C SER A 47 -22.69 -18.84 -8.78
N THR A 48 -22.80 -19.90 -7.98
CA THR A 48 -23.10 -19.83 -6.53
C THR A 48 -21.92 -19.26 -5.74
N ALA A 49 -20.76 -19.04 -6.39
CA ALA A 49 -19.65 -18.29 -5.84
C ALA A 49 -19.78 -16.75 -6.00
N SER A 50 -20.83 -16.28 -6.68
CA SER A 50 -21.17 -14.85 -6.80
C SER A 50 -22.16 -14.38 -5.73
N LEU A 51 -21.99 -14.82 -4.49
CA LEU A 51 -22.22 -13.93 -3.34
C LEU A 51 -21.20 -12.80 -3.48
N SER A 52 -21.61 -11.87 -4.34
CA SER A 52 -20.73 -11.22 -5.29
C SER A 52 -19.88 -10.18 -4.59
N LEU A 53 -18.73 -9.86 -5.18
CA LEU A 53 -17.91 -8.72 -4.78
C LEU A 53 -18.76 -7.43 -4.65
N HIS A 54 -19.88 -7.34 -5.39
CA HIS A 54 -20.90 -6.30 -5.28
C HIS A 54 -21.62 -6.28 -3.92
N THR A 55 -21.90 -7.41 -3.30
CA THR A 55 -22.54 -7.47 -1.97
C THR A 55 -21.57 -7.05 -0.86
N ARG A 56 -20.27 -7.36 -1.00
CA ARG A 56 -19.25 -6.97 -0.01
C ARG A 56 -18.82 -5.51 -0.14
N LEU A 57 -18.78 -5.00 -1.37
CA LEU A 57 -18.33 -3.66 -1.70
C LEU A 57 -19.36 -2.95 -2.59
N PRO A 58 -20.59 -2.75 -2.09
CA PRO A 58 -21.67 -2.13 -2.87
C PRO A 58 -21.33 -0.68 -3.24
N GLU A 59 -20.51 -0.03 -2.44
CA GLU A 59 -20.12 1.35 -2.60
C GLU A 59 -19.11 1.59 -3.75
N VAL A 60 -18.38 0.55 -4.19
CA VAL A 60 -17.39 0.70 -5.25
C VAL A 60 -18.09 0.62 -6.60
N ASP A 61 -17.91 1.66 -7.43
CA ASP A 61 -18.47 1.68 -8.78
C ASP A 61 -18.08 0.43 -9.61
N SER A 62 -19.01 -0.05 -10.42
CA SER A 62 -18.80 -1.29 -11.18
C SER A 62 -17.67 -1.17 -12.20
N ALA A 63 -17.52 -0.01 -12.85
CA ALA A 63 -16.43 0.22 -13.80
C ALA A 63 -15.08 0.28 -13.05
N VAL A 64 -15.03 0.84 -11.84
CA VAL A 64 -13.82 0.81 -11.00
C VAL A 64 -13.43 -0.62 -10.64
N ARG A 65 -14.37 -1.46 -10.22
CA ARG A 65 -14.11 -2.88 -9.94
C ARG A 65 -13.59 -3.62 -11.18
N GLY A 66 -14.25 -3.40 -12.33
CA GLY A 66 -13.83 -3.97 -13.61
C GLY A 66 -12.40 -3.56 -14.00
N ALA A 67 -12.05 -2.28 -13.81
CA ALA A 67 -10.72 -1.76 -14.07
C ALA A 67 -9.65 -2.37 -13.14
N ILE A 68 -9.99 -2.69 -11.89
CA ILE A 68 -9.07 -3.36 -10.97
C ILE A 68 -8.85 -4.82 -11.39
N ILE A 69 -9.94 -5.53 -11.70
CA ILE A 69 -9.92 -6.94 -12.14
C ILE A 69 -9.12 -7.11 -13.43
N SER A 70 -9.24 -6.16 -14.36
CA SER A 70 -8.49 -6.13 -15.63
C SER A 70 -7.09 -5.53 -15.52
N HIS A 71 -6.64 -5.12 -14.32
CA HIS A 71 -5.36 -4.45 -14.10
C HIS A 71 -5.17 -3.14 -14.87
N ASP A 72 -6.26 -2.47 -15.25
CA ASP A 72 -6.26 -1.16 -15.90
C ASP A 72 -6.28 0.02 -14.91
N PHE A 73 -6.61 -0.24 -13.64
CA PHE A 73 -6.69 0.78 -12.58
C PHE A 73 -5.30 1.34 -12.18
N LYS A 74 -5.07 2.64 -12.37
CA LYS A 74 -3.75 3.28 -12.16
C LYS A 74 -3.62 3.91 -10.78
N ALA A 75 -2.37 4.20 -10.37
CA ALA A 75 -2.08 4.89 -9.11
C ALA A 75 -2.84 6.23 -8.97
N VAL A 76 -2.93 6.99 -10.06
CA VAL A 76 -3.65 8.27 -10.09
C VAL A 76 -5.13 8.13 -9.80
N ASP A 77 -5.71 6.94 -10.01
CA ASP A 77 -7.12 6.64 -9.82
C ASP A 77 -7.43 6.16 -8.40
N LEU A 78 -6.43 5.90 -7.53
CA LEU A 78 -6.65 5.38 -6.16
C LEU A 78 -7.67 6.19 -5.36
N HIS A 79 -7.76 7.50 -5.59
CA HIS A 79 -8.69 8.37 -4.89
C HIS A 79 -10.17 7.96 -5.11
N LYS A 80 -10.49 7.26 -6.20
CA LYS A 80 -11.84 6.72 -6.49
C LYS A 80 -12.25 5.61 -5.50
N LEU A 81 -11.28 5.02 -4.82
CA LEU A 81 -11.50 4.01 -3.79
C LEU A 81 -11.53 4.60 -2.37
N ASP A 82 -11.25 5.90 -2.20
CA ASP A 82 -11.30 6.55 -0.88
C ASP A 82 -12.76 6.72 -0.42
N PRO A 83 -13.20 6.02 0.63
CA PRO A 83 -14.57 6.16 1.13
C PRO A 83 -14.83 7.60 1.60
N THR A 84 -13.81 8.32 2.07
CA THR A 84 -13.96 9.70 2.54
C THR A 84 -14.13 10.71 1.39
N GLN A 85 -13.80 10.33 0.15
CA GLN A 85 -13.98 11.19 -1.02
C GLN A 85 -15.32 10.97 -1.72
N ARG A 86 -15.98 9.83 -1.49
CA ARG A 86 -17.29 9.53 -2.10
C ARG A 86 -18.37 10.52 -1.70
N ASP A 87 -18.49 10.81 -0.40
CA ASP A 87 -19.49 11.75 0.11
C ASP A 87 -19.20 13.22 -0.26
N LYS A 88 -18.01 13.49 -0.82
CA LYS A 88 -17.59 14.84 -1.21
C LYS A 88 -17.94 15.18 -2.66
N GLY A 89 -18.66 14.30 -3.37
CA GLY A 89 -19.14 14.51 -4.74
C GLY A 89 -19.88 15.84 -4.95
N THR A 90 -20.38 16.46 -3.87
CA THR A 90 -20.83 17.85 -3.89
C THR A 90 -20.51 18.54 -2.56
N ALA A 91 -19.21 18.82 -2.31
CA ALA A 91 -18.84 19.71 -1.22
C ALA A 91 -19.25 21.15 -1.61
N TYR A 92 -20.47 21.53 -1.25
CA TYR A 92 -20.92 22.92 -1.36
C TYR A 92 -20.13 23.77 -0.37
N THR A 93 -19.34 24.69 -0.88
CA THR A 93 -18.74 25.74 -0.06
C THR A 93 -19.62 26.97 -0.15
N PHE A 94 -20.05 27.47 1.00
CA PHE A 94 -20.76 28.74 1.07
C PHE A 94 -19.78 29.88 0.78
N ASN A 95 -19.97 30.56 -0.35
CA ASN A 95 -19.19 31.74 -0.69
C ASN A 95 -19.86 32.96 -0.05
N GLY A 96 -19.36 33.36 1.13
CA GLY A 96 -19.91 34.50 1.88
C GLY A 96 -19.83 35.85 1.16
N SER A 97 -19.00 35.99 0.12
CA SER A 97 -18.92 37.23 -0.68
C SER A 97 -20.04 37.33 -1.73
N ARG A 98 -20.57 36.20 -2.18
CA ARG A 98 -21.60 36.12 -3.23
C ARG A 98 -22.95 35.64 -2.72
N ASN A 99 -23.04 35.23 -1.45
CA ASN A 99 -24.22 34.61 -0.84
C ASN A 99 -24.76 33.42 -1.66
N LEU A 100 -23.87 32.67 -2.32
CA LEU A 100 -24.18 31.53 -3.16
C LEU A 100 -23.39 30.32 -2.69
N PHE A 101 -24.01 29.14 -2.76
CA PHE A 101 -23.30 27.87 -2.62
C PHE A 101 -22.61 27.57 -3.94
N GLU A 102 -21.29 27.68 -3.95
CA GLU A 102 -20.49 27.28 -5.10
C GLU A 102 -20.09 25.81 -4.91
N VAL A 103 -20.25 25.00 -5.96
CA VAL A 103 -19.68 23.66 -6.02
C VAL A 103 -18.17 23.86 -6.05
N SER A 104 -17.52 23.69 -4.89
CA SER A 104 -16.06 23.63 -4.87
C SER A 104 -15.68 22.32 -5.53
N HIS A 105 -15.24 22.42 -6.79
CA HIS A 105 -14.30 21.45 -7.31
C HIS A 105 -13.05 21.55 -6.44
N ARG A 106 -13.04 20.80 -5.32
CA ARG A 106 -11.80 20.44 -4.67
C ARG A 106 -11.02 19.67 -5.70
N LEU A 107 -10.20 20.40 -6.47
CA LEU A 107 -9.19 19.86 -7.36
C LEU A 107 -8.57 18.68 -6.64
N VAL A 108 -8.66 17.50 -7.27
CA VAL A 108 -8.21 16.19 -6.78
C VAL A 108 -7.12 16.42 -5.77
N LYS A 109 -7.52 16.43 -4.49
CA LYS A 109 -6.69 16.98 -3.42
C LYS A 109 -5.47 16.08 -3.44
N GLU A 110 -4.31 16.65 -3.80
CA GLU A 110 -3.01 16.01 -3.68
C GLU A 110 -3.06 15.14 -2.44
N PHE A 111 -2.76 13.86 -2.54
CA PHE A 111 -2.80 12.94 -1.39
C PHE A 111 -1.93 13.55 -0.30
N LYS A 112 -2.51 14.31 0.64
CA LYS A 112 -1.72 15.18 1.54
C LYS A 112 -1.14 14.40 2.70
N ILE A 113 -1.70 13.22 2.96
CA ILE A 113 -1.37 12.38 4.09
C ILE A 113 -1.20 10.92 3.65
N PRO A 114 -0.30 10.15 4.28
CA PRO A 114 -0.12 8.74 3.97
C PRO A 114 -1.40 7.90 3.96
N LEU A 115 -2.30 8.17 4.90
CA LEU A 115 -3.58 7.45 5.02
C LEU A 115 -4.47 7.58 3.79
N SER A 116 -4.36 8.69 3.05
CA SER A 116 -5.13 8.88 1.81
C SER A 116 -4.69 7.94 0.68
N VAL A 117 -3.52 7.29 0.79
CA VAL A 117 -3.08 6.22 -0.12
C VAL A 117 -3.30 4.85 0.49
N ILE A 118 -3.02 4.67 1.79
CA ILE A 118 -3.10 3.37 2.45
C ILE A 118 -4.54 2.83 2.48
N ILE A 119 -5.54 3.67 2.79
CA ILE A 119 -6.94 3.22 2.89
C ILE A 119 -7.48 2.76 1.52
N PRO A 120 -7.37 3.55 0.42
CA PRO A 120 -7.88 3.09 -0.87
C PRO A 120 -7.10 1.90 -1.44
N LEU A 121 -5.81 1.77 -1.08
CA LEU A 121 -4.98 0.63 -1.44
C LEU A 121 -5.47 -0.67 -0.78
N GLN A 122 -5.94 -0.61 0.47
CA GLN A 122 -6.57 -1.76 1.13
C GLN A 122 -7.78 -2.25 0.32
N THR A 123 -8.69 -1.35 -0.04
CA THR A 123 -9.86 -1.69 -0.88
C THR A 123 -9.44 -2.27 -2.23
N TYR A 124 -8.39 -1.73 -2.85
CA TYR A 124 -7.84 -2.27 -4.10
C TYR A 124 -7.43 -3.75 -3.94
N PHE A 125 -6.66 -4.06 -2.90
CA PHE A 125 -6.20 -5.43 -2.67
C PHE A 125 -7.30 -6.37 -2.17
N ASP A 126 -8.32 -5.89 -1.47
CA ASP A 126 -9.49 -6.69 -1.10
C ASP A 126 -10.26 -7.14 -2.35
N ILE A 127 -10.49 -6.22 -3.30
CA ILE A 127 -11.12 -6.51 -4.60
C ILE A 127 -10.29 -7.54 -5.36
N LEU A 128 -8.99 -7.32 -5.43
CA LEU A 128 -8.08 -8.19 -6.17
C LEU A 128 -7.99 -9.58 -5.55
N SER A 129 -7.84 -9.69 -4.23
CA SER A 129 -7.73 -10.96 -3.51
C SER A 129 -8.99 -11.81 -3.68
N PHE A 130 -10.16 -11.17 -3.66
CA PHE A 130 -11.42 -11.85 -3.93
C PHE A 130 -11.48 -12.41 -5.36
N HIS A 131 -10.96 -11.67 -6.35
CA HIS A 131 -11.00 -12.08 -7.74
C HIS A 131 -10.02 -13.21 -8.07
N VAL A 132 -8.76 -13.06 -7.65
CA VAL A 132 -7.67 -14.01 -7.99
C VAL A 132 -7.80 -15.32 -7.21
N LYS A 133 -8.51 -15.31 -6.07
CA LYS A 133 -8.63 -16.47 -5.14
C LYS A 133 -7.26 -16.97 -4.65
N ASP A 134 -6.29 -16.07 -4.56
CA ASP A 134 -4.95 -16.36 -4.07
C ASP A 134 -4.73 -15.60 -2.74
N ASN A 135 -4.56 -16.37 -1.67
CA ASN A 135 -4.33 -15.83 -0.33
C ASN A 135 -2.97 -15.12 -0.22
N MET A 136 -2.03 -15.38 -1.13
CA MET A 136 -0.72 -14.72 -1.16
C MET A 136 -0.84 -13.23 -1.52
N VAL A 137 -1.89 -12.83 -2.23
CA VAL A 137 -2.15 -11.41 -2.58
C VAL A 137 -2.28 -10.55 -1.32
N ALA A 138 -2.97 -11.05 -0.29
CA ALA A 138 -3.08 -10.36 1.00
C ALA A 138 -1.71 -10.22 1.69
N GLY A 139 -0.86 -11.24 1.59
CA GLY A 139 0.52 -11.17 2.06
C GLY A 139 1.30 -10.07 1.35
N HIS A 140 1.25 -10.02 0.02
CA HIS A 140 1.92 -8.98 -0.77
C HIS A 140 1.43 -7.57 -0.43
N PHE A 141 0.13 -7.39 -0.18
CA PHE A 141 -0.42 -6.13 0.33
C PHE A 141 0.21 -5.70 1.66
N PHE A 142 0.33 -6.63 2.61
CA PHE A 142 0.94 -6.34 3.91
C PHE A 142 2.39 -5.88 3.77
N TRP A 143 3.19 -6.62 2.99
CA TRP A 143 4.59 -6.25 2.72
C TRP A 143 4.71 -4.87 2.06
N TYR A 144 3.86 -4.60 1.07
CA TYR A 144 3.85 -3.32 0.36
C TYR A 144 3.45 -2.16 1.27
N THR A 145 2.41 -2.32 2.10
CA THR A 145 1.98 -1.29 3.06
C THR A 145 3.03 -1.06 4.15
N ALA A 146 3.64 -2.12 4.68
CA ALA A 146 4.73 -2.00 5.65
C ALA A 146 5.94 -1.24 5.06
N LEU A 147 6.26 -1.48 3.79
CA LEU A 147 7.28 -0.72 3.07
C LEU A 147 6.91 0.76 2.97
N LEU A 148 5.69 1.10 2.55
CA LEU A 148 5.24 2.49 2.47
C LEU A 148 5.30 3.19 3.82
N VAL A 149 4.84 2.54 4.89
CA VAL A 149 4.90 3.09 6.25
C VAL A 149 6.34 3.35 6.70
N LYS A 150 7.26 2.43 6.40
CA LYS A 150 8.69 2.63 6.64
C LYS A 150 9.23 3.84 5.85
N LEU A 151 8.91 3.95 4.57
CA LEU A 151 9.35 5.08 3.74
C LEU A 151 8.77 6.41 4.23
N VAL A 152 7.52 6.43 4.69
CA VAL A 152 6.88 7.60 5.32
C VAL A 152 7.65 8.05 6.56
N ALA A 153 8.23 7.12 7.34
CA ALA A 153 9.02 7.49 8.51
C ALA A 153 10.36 8.14 8.12
N GLU A 154 10.98 7.72 7.03
CA GLU A 154 12.34 8.12 6.62
C GLU A 154 12.37 9.31 5.63
N TYR A 155 11.36 9.46 4.77
CA TYR A 155 11.38 10.39 3.65
C TYR A 155 10.19 11.36 3.66
N ALA A 156 10.34 12.49 2.98
CA ALA A 156 9.26 13.43 2.72
C ALA A 156 8.11 12.75 1.96
N TRP A 157 6.87 13.05 2.35
CA TRP A 157 5.70 12.33 1.82
C TRP A 157 5.54 12.47 0.30
N SER A 158 5.84 13.63 -0.29
CA SER A 158 5.80 13.81 -1.75
C SER A 158 6.69 12.81 -2.49
N ALA A 159 7.93 12.61 -2.03
CA ALA A 159 8.83 11.63 -2.61
C ALA A 159 8.32 10.19 -2.45
N VAL A 160 7.71 9.87 -1.30
CA VAL A 160 7.06 8.56 -1.07
C VAL A 160 5.89 8.34 -2.01
N TYR A 161 5.10 9.38 -2.27
CA TYR A 161 3.98 9.32 -3.19
C TYR A 161 4.43 9.11 -4.65
N ASP A 162 5.49 9.80 -5.08
CA ASP A 162 6.06 9.61 -6.43
C ASP A 162 6.59 8.17 -6.61
N TYR A 163 7.31 7.67 -5.61
CA TYR A 163 7.78 6.28 -5.58
C TYR A 163 6.61 5.28 -5.61
N HIS A 164 5.59 5.48 -4.77
CA HIS A 164 4.38 4.66 -4.74
C HIS A 164 3.75 4.58 -6.12
N SER A 165 3.57 5.73 -6.79
CA SER A 165 2.93 5.81 -8.09
C SER A 165 3.65 4.99 -9.15
N VAL A 166 4.99 5.05 -9.19
CA VAL A 166 5.80 4.26 -10.14
C VAL A 166 5.71 2.77 -9.84
N ILE A 167 5.97 2.37 -8.58
CA ILE A 167 5.96 0.97 -8.19
C ILE A 167 4.59 0.33 -8.38
N PHE A 168 3.53 1.01 -7.94
CA PHE A 168 2.17 0.49 -8.05
C PHE A 168 1.82 0.19 -9.51
N ASN A 169 2.08 1.14 -10.42
CA ASN A 169 1.80 0.95 -11.84
C ASN A 169 2.64 -0.18 -12.47
N ARG A 170 3.89 -0.36 -12.03
CA ARG A 170 4.75 -1.48 -12.44
C ARG A 170 4.18 -2.81 -11.95
N ARG A 171 3.86 -2.93 -10.66
CA ARG A 171 3.28 -4.16 -10.08
C ARG A 171 1.94 -4.52 -10.71
N ARG A 172 1.11 -3.52 -10.98
CA ARG A 172 -0.13 -3.70 -11.75
C ARG A 172 0.13 -4.30 -13.13
N ALA A 173 1.15 -3.83 -13.87
CA ALA A 173 1.52 -4.41 -15.15
C ALA A 173 2.03 -5.87 -15.02
N ASP A 174 2.80 -6.17 -13.96
CA ASP A 174 3.24 -7.54 -13.65
C ASP A 174 2.03 -8.46 -13.38
N MET A 175 1.03 -7.98 -12.63
CA MET A 175 -0.19 -8.73 -12.34
C MET A 175 -1.07 -8.95 -13.58
N ALA A 176 -1.07 -8.02 -14.54
CA ALA A 176 -1.78 -8.15 -15.80
C ALA A 176 -1.30 -9.37 -16.63
N VAL A 177 -0.03 -9.77 -16.48
CA VAL A 177 0.53 -10.98 -17.10
C VAL A 177 0.51 -12.20 -16.17
N GLY A 178 -0.13 -12.10 -15.00
CA GLY A 178 -0.26 -13.18 -14.02
C GLY A 178 0.93 -13.33 -13.05
N ALA A 179 1.87 -12.38 -13.02
CA ALA A 179 3.06 -12.46 -12.17
C ALA A 179 2.82 -11.84 -10.77
N TYR A 180 2.12 -12.57 -9.89
CA TYR A 180 1.76 -12.07 -8.55
C TYR A 180 2.92 -12.13 -7.53
N SER A 181 3.85 -13.07 -7.68
CA SER A 181 4.93 -13.33 -6.71
C SER A 181 5.85 -12.13 -6.43
N GLN A 182 5.93 -11.17 -7.36
CA GLN A 182 6.77 -9.99 -7.22
C GLN A 182 6.06 -8.79 -6.58
N CYS A 183 4.74 -8.85 -6.34
CA CYS A 183 3.96 -7.69 -5.89
C CYS A 183 4.43 -7.10 -4.55
N GLY A 184 4.96 -7.94 -3.66
CA GLY A 184 5.50 -7.51 -2.36
C GLY A 184 7.02 -7.27 -2.34
N GLN A 185 7.74 -7.52 -3.43
CA GLN A 185 9.21 -7.43 -3.44
C GLN A 185 9.66 -5.96 -3.56
N ARG A 186 10.68 -5.61 -2.76
CA ARG A 186 11.32 -4.30 -2.86
C ARG A 186 12.05 -4.20 -4.20
N ASP A 187 11.67 -3.20 -4.99
CA ASP A 187 12.37 -2.88 -6.22
C ASP A 187 13.53 -1.94 -5.91
N ASN A 188 14.75 -2.46 -6.02
CA ASN A 188 15.96 -1.67 -5.79
C ASN A 188 16.23 -0.69 -6.94
N ASP A 189 15.67 -0.93 -8.13
CA ASP A 189 15.94 -0.12 -9.33
C ASP A 189 15.13 1.18 -9.35
N CYS A 190 13.97 1.19 -8.69
CA CYS A 190 13.14 2.39 -8.53
C CYS A 190 13.50 3.21 -7.28
N TYR A 191 14.36 2.67 -6.41
CA TYR A 191 14.85 3.34 -5.20
C TYR A 191 15.89 4.47 -5.41
N PRO A 192 16.76 4.50 -6.45
CA PRO A 192 17.86 5.47 -6.51
C PRO A 192 17.37 6.92 -6.72
N ASN A 193 16.12 7.10 -7.18
CA ASN A 193 15.50 8.42 -7.32
C ASN A 193 15.00 9.00 -5.99
N MET A 194 14.85 8.19 -4.93
CA MET A 194 14.72 8.70 -3.57
C MET A 194 16.09 9.16 -3.07
N SER A 195 16.58 10.23 -3.66
CA SER A 195 17.87 10.81 -3.29
C SER A 195 17.88 11.22 -1.81
N TYR A 196 19.08 11.28 -1.23
CA TYR A 196 19.32 11.80 0.13
C TYR A 196 18.65 13.17 0.38
N ALA A 197 18.36 13.95 -0.68
CA ALA A 197 17.71 15.26 -0.58
C ALA A 197 16.30 15.20 0.01
N HIS A 198 15.60 14.07 -0.09
CA HIS A 198 14.23 13.92 0.45
C HIS A 198 14.18 13.19 1.78
N ARG A 199 15.33 12.75 2.32
CA ARG A 199 15.37 12.13 3.64
C ARG A 199 15.02 13.20 4.68
N LYS A 200 14.10 12.86 5.58
CA LYS A 200 13.78 13.74 6.72
C LYS A 200 15.04 13.95 7.55
N ALA A 201 15.27 15.17 8.01
CA ALA A 201 16.37 15.45 8.93
C ALA A 201 16.23 14.50 10.12
N MET A 202 17.25 13.66 10.34
CA MET A 202 17.26 12.83 11.54
C MET A 202 17.26 13.78 12.74
N PRO A 203 16.45 13.51 13.78
CA PRO A 203 16.51 14.30 14.99
C PRO A 203 17.96 14.26 15.47
N ALA A 204 18.62 15.42 15.49
CA ALA A 204 20.00 15.52 15.91
C ALA A 204 20.09 14.84 17.28
N LYS A 205 20.90 13.79 17.36
CA LYS A 205 21.14 13.07 18.62
C LYS A 205 21.64 14.13 19.59
N ALA A 206 20.80 14.50 20.56
CA ALA A 206 21.15 15.53 21.53
C ALA A 206 22.49 15.14 22.13
N SER A 207 23.55 15.88 21.77
CA SER A 207 24.86 15.70 22.38
C SER A 207 24.64 15.89 23.87
N ASN A 208 25.05 14.91 24.69
CA ASN A 208 24.99 14.98 26.14
C ASN A 208 25.78 16.21 26.61
N GLY A 209 25.11 17.36 26.64
CA GLY A 209 25.61 18.58 27.24
C GLY A 209 25.60 18.37 28.75
N SER A 210 26.76 18.58 29.37
CA SER A 210 26.95 18.63 30.81
C SER A 210 25.77 19.32 31.51
N PHE A 211 25.08 18.58 32.38
CA PHE A 211 23.91 19.08 33.12
C PHE A 211 24.35 20.18 34.09
N SER A 212 24.09 21.44 33.73
CA SER A 212 24.03 22.51 34.72
C SER A 212 22.77 22.32 35.56
N ARG A 213 22.95 22.30 36.89
CA ARG A 213 21.96 21.94 37.92
C ARG A 213 20.92 23.05 38.08
N ALA A 214 20.10 23.30 37.05
CA ALA A 214 18.99 24.25 37.11
C ALA A 214 17.68 23.53 37.44
N SER A 215 16.91 24.16 38.35
CA SER A 215 15.65 23.71 38.96
C SER A 215 14.74 22.87 38.05
N MET A 216 14.64 21.57 38.36
CA MET A 216 13.89 20.56 37.57
C MET A 216 12.40 20.43 37.97
N SER A 217 11.73 21.53 38.32
CA SER A 217 10.35 21.47 38.84
C SER A 217 9.25 21.30 37.78
N LYS A 218 9.57 21.38 36.48
CA LYS A 218 8.57 21.36 35.39
C LYS A 218 8.57 20.09 34.54
N GLU A 219 9.52 19.20 34.71
CA GLU A 219 9.60 17.99 33.89
C GLU A 219 8.68 16.87 34.41
N PRO A 220 7.95 16.16 33.52
CA PRO A 220 7.07 15.08 33.91
C PRO A 220 7.83 13.92 34.58
N CYS A 221 7.18 13.26 35.54
CA CYS A 221 7.74 12.14 36.29
C CYS A 221 8.02 10.94 35.37
N ARG A 222 9.30 10.64 35.09
CA ARG A 222 9.69 9.47 34.29
C ARG A 222 9.31 8.14 34.97
N ASN A 223 9.40 8.08 36.29
CA ASN A 223 9.07 6.88 37.06
C ASN A 223 7.58 6.51 36.96
N LEU A 224 6.69 7.47 36.66
CA LEU A 224 5.29 7.19 36.38
C LEU A 224 5.12 6.43 35.06
N ASN A 225 5.83 6.84 34.00
CA ASN A 225 5.78 6.18 32.71
C ASN A 225 6.35 4.75 32.76
N GLU A 226 7.23 4.46 33.71
CA GLU A 226 7.77 3.11 33.96
C GLU A 226 6.90 2.28 34.92
N GLY A 227 5.77 2.82 35.42
CA GLY A 227 4.91 2.16 36.41
C GLY A 227 5.52 2.04 37.81
N LYS A 228 6.68 2.66 38.05
CA LYS A 228 7.43 2.57 39.32
C LYS A 228 7.05 3.67 40.32
N CYS A 229 6.37 4.73 39.87
CA CYS A 229 5.87 5.79 40.75
C CYS A 229 4.39 5.55 41.06
N THR A 230 4.11 5.16 42.31
CA THR A 230 2.75 4.90 42.79
C THR A 230 2.20 6.02 43.69
N ALA A 231 3.03 6.98 44.09
CA ALA A 231 2.65 8.06 45.00
C ALA A 231 2.02 9.26 44.25
N ASN A 232 0.91 9.80 44.76
CA ASN A 232 0.27 11.03 44.27
C ASN A 232 0.07 12.02 45.43
N PRO A 233 0.79 13.16 45.49
CA PRO A 233 1.75 13.66 44.50
C PRO A 233 3.08 12.89 44.49
N CYS A 234 3.83 13.01 43.38
CA CYS A 234 5.17 12.44 43.23
C CYS A 234 6.09 12.85 44.39
N SER A 235 6.82 11.92 44.99
CA SER A 235 7.77 12.19 46.08
C SER A 235 8.91 13.14 45.68
N TRP A 236 9.18 13.28 44.37
CA TRP A 236 10.14 14.24 43.82
C TRP A 236 9.50 15.56 43.35
N GLY A 237 8.22 15.81 43.66
CA GLY A 237 7.51 17.05 43.32
C GLY A 237 7.29 17.26 41.82
N ARG A 238 7.45 16.20 41.00
CA ARG A 238 7.29 16.29 39.54
C ARG A 238 5.84 16.03 39.13
N PRO A 239 5.29 16.78 38.14
CA PRO A 239 3.94 16.55 37.66
C PRO A 239 3.81 15.17 37.00
N HIS A 240 2.72 14.48 37.32
CA HIS A 240 2.30 13.25 36.69
C HIS A 240 1.54 13.58 35.38
N ALA A 241 2.28 13.93 34.33
CA ALA A 241 1.73 14.09 32.99
C ALA A 241 2.14 12.90 32.12
N CYS A 242 1.17 12.12 31.65
CA CYS A 242 1.43 10.99 30.75
C CYS A 242 2.08 11.50 29.45
N SER A 243 3.25 10.95 29.10
CA SER A 243 3.96 11.25 27.85
C SER A 243 3.29 10.64 26.60
N ALA A 244 1.96 10.55 26.60
CA ALA A 244 1.16 9.90 25.57
C ALA A 244 0.89 10.83 24.39
N HIS A 245 1.94 11.41 23.79
CA HIS A 245 1.84 12.13 22.51
C HIS A 245 3.07 11.83 21.62
N SER A 246 3.42 10.56 21.44
CA SER A 246 4.14 10.14 20.22
C SER A 246 3.10 9.82 19.15
N THR A 247 2.70 10.85 18.40
CA THR A 247 1.66 10.79 17.35
C THR A 247 1.96 9.71 16.31
N THR A 248 3.24 9.41 16.07
CA THR A 248 3.71 8.44 15.09
C THR A 248 3.40 6.99 15.49
N LEU A 249 3.52 6.64 16.78
CA LEU A 249 3.21 5.28 17.25
C LEU A 249 1.71 5.00 17.26
N ARG A 250 0.87 6.00 17.55
CA ARG A 250 -0.60 5.84 17.48
C ARG A 250 -1.08 5.56 16.06
N VAL A 251 -0.51 6.22 15.04
CA VAL A 251 -0.89 5.94 13.64
C VAL A 251 -0.49 4.52 13.25
N LEU A 252 0.70 4.05 13.63
CA LEU A 252 1.11 2.67 13.38
C LEU A 252 0.18 1.67 14.10
N PHE A 253 -0.15 1.93 15.37
CA PHE A 253 -1.03 1.06 16.16
C PHE A 253 -2.46 1.05 15.62
N ILE A 254 -3.01 2.18 15.17
CA ILE A 254 -4.34 2.24 14.55
C ILE A 254 -4.35 1.48 13.22
N VAL A 255 -3.31 1.66 12.38
CA VAL A 255 -3.20 0.92 11.12
C VAL A 255 -3.04 -0.58 11.36
N LEU A 256 -2.25 -0.99 12.36
CA LEU A 256 -2.10 -2.40 12.75
C LEU A 256 -3.38 -3.00 13.35
N ASN A 257 -4.14 -2.26 14.18
CA ASN A 257 -5.39 -2.76 14.76
C ASN A 257 -6.57 -2.74 13.78
N LEU A 258 -6.52 -1.95 12.71
CA LEU A 258 -7.50 -2.02 11.61
C LEU A 258 -7.22 -3.19 10.64
N MET A 259 -6.07 -3.85 10.78
CA MET A 259 -5.63 -4.96 9.93
C MET A 259 -5.78 -6.34 10.58
N ILE A 260 -6.26 -6.43 11.83
CA ILE A 260 -6.57 -7.67 12.57
C ILE A 260 -8.08 -7.78 12.72
#